data_AF-A0A9X5S485-F1
#
_entry.id   AF-A0A9X5S485-F1
#
_cell.length_a   1.000
_cell.length_b   1.000
_cell.length_c   1.000
_cell.angle_alpha   90.00
_cell.angle_beta   90.00
_cell.angle_gamma   90.00
#
_symmetry.space_group_name_H-M   'P 1'
#
loop_
_entity.id
_entity.type
_entity.pdbx_description
1 polymer ?
#
loop_
_entity_poly.entity_id
_entity_poly.type
_entity_poly.pdbx_seq_one_letter_code
_entity_poly.pdbx_strand_id
1 'polypeptide(L)'
;MAEFKPTFDWLKQRPLCLLAFGFGSGLAPVAPGTFGTMAALPIAFLLVLIGIDGWILAFLCVALFMWGIRICNHTEKALGIQDYGGIVWDEMVAMLLILAFAPFKWNWWLAAFILFRLFDSIKPWPIKWFDRHVHGGFGIMLDDIIAAIMTLIVLGIAAWII
;
A
#
# COMPACT_ATOMS: atom_id res chain seq x y z
N MET A 1 25.08 9.75 15.20
CA MET A 1 24.33 8.61 15.77
C MET A 1 24.15 7.62 14.63
N ALA A 2 24.47 6.33 14.79
CA ALA A 2 24.20 5.37 13.73
C ALA A 2 22.69 5.35 13.49
N GLU A 3 22.26 5.74 12.29
CA GLU A 3 20.86 5.75 11.89
C GLU A 3 20.35 4.30 11.99
N PHE A 4 19.41 4.05 12.90
CA PHE A 4 18.91 2.70 13.15
C PHE A 4 18.28 2.16 11.86
N LYS A 5 18.84 1.05 11.33
CA LYS A 5 18.30 0.36 10.18
C LYS A 5 17.58 -0.92 10.64
N PRO A 6 16.28 -1.06 10.41
CA PRO A 6 15.56 -2.28 10.73
C PRO A 6 16.13 -3.45 9.94
N THR A 7 16.26 -4.60 10.59
CA THR A 7 16.71 -5.86 9.97
C THR A 7 15.61 -6.90 10.05
N PHE A 8 15.71 -7.96 9.25
CA PHE A 8 14.74 -9.06 9.29
C PHE A 8 14.67 -9.73 10.67
N ASP A 9 15.79 -9.84 11.37
CA ASP A 9 15.82 -10.37 12.74
C ASP A 9 15.09 -9.47 13.74
N TRP A 10 15.19 -8.15 13.57
CA TRP A 10 14.45 -7.18 14.37
C TRP A 10 12.93 -7.27 14.12
N LEU A 11 12.51 -7.50 12.87
CA LEU A 11 11.10 -7.69 12.49
C LEU A 11 10.53 -8.99 13.05
N LYS A 12 11.27 -10.10 13.03
CA LYS A 12 10.81 -11.39 13.58
C LYS A 12 10.42 -11.32 15.06
N GLN A 13 11.06 -10.44 15.82
CA GLN A 13 10.75 -10.21 17.23
C GLN A 13 9.53 -9.29 17.44
N ARG A 14 9.06 -8.62 16.38
CA ARG A 14 7.99 -7.60 16.41
C ARG A 14 6.96 -7.89 15.33
N PRO A 15 5.94 -8.74 15.59
CA PRO A 15 5.01 -9.20 14.56
C PRO A 15 4.26 -8.06 13.86
N LEU A 16 3.88 -7.01 14.59
CA LEU A 16 3.25 -5.84 13.98
C LEU A 16 4.17 -5.10 13.00
N CYS A 17 5.47 -5.02 13.32
CA CYS A 17 6.44 -4.42 12.40
C CYS A 17 6.69 -5.33 11.19
N LEU A 18 6.70 -6.65 11.38
CA LEU A 18 6.79 -7.59 10.26
C LEU A 18 5.63 -7.40 9.28
N LEU A 19 4.41 -7.16 9.78
CA LEU A 19 3.25 -6.83 8.95
C LEU A 19 3.42 -5.47 8.25
N ALA A 20 3.81 -4.43 9.00
CA ALA A 20 4.05 -3.09 8.45
C ALA A 20 5.03 -3.10 7.27
N PHE A 21 6.06 -3.94 7.33
CA PHE A 21 7.08 -4.11 6.30
C PHE A 21 6.69 -5.12 5.20
N GLY A 22 5.41 -5.49 5.09
CA GLY A 22 4.92 -6.43 4.08
C GLY A 22 5.66 -7.76 4.11
N PHE A 23 5.85 -8.33 5.31
CA PHE A 23 6.61 -9.56 5.57
C PHE A 23 8.10 -9.49 5.17
N GLY A 24 8.65 -8.29 5.10
CA GLY A 24 10.06 -8.03 4.77
C GLY A 24 10.29 -7.47 3.37
N SER A 25 9.25 -7.32 2.55
CA SER A 25 9.34 -6.63 1.26
C SER A 25 9.80 -5.17 1.41
N GLY A 26 9.34 -4.50 2.47
CA GLY A 26 9.75 -3.14 2.84
C GLY A 26 11.20 -3.02 3.35
N LEU A 27 11.94 -4.14 3.52
CA LEU A 27 13.38 -4.12 3.79
C LEU A 27 14.24 -4.04 2.52
N ALA A 28 13.62 -3.99 1.34
CA ALA A 28 14.36 -3.94 0.09
C ALA A 28 15.31 -2.71 0.05
N PRO A 29 16.55 -2.89 -0.43
CA PRO A 29 17.59 -1.85 -0.33
C PRO A 29 17.34 -0.65 -1.26
N VAL A 30 16.51 -0.83 -2.29
CA VAL A 30 16.18 0.18 -3.31
C VAL A 30 14.68 0.21 -3.48
N ALA A 31 14.08 1.41 -3.37
CA ALA A 31 12.64 1.63 -3.53
C ALA A 31 11.77 0.59 -2.78
N PRO A 32 11.87 0.50 -1.44
CA PRO A 32 11.12 -0.46 -0.63
C PRO A 32 9.63 -0.47 -0.94
N GLY A 33 9.03 0.70 -1.21
CA GLY A 33 7.65 0.81 -1.67
C GLY A 33 7.34 -0.02 -2.93
N THR A 34 8.17 0.07 -3.97
CA THR A 34 7.98 -0.74 -5.18
C THR A 34 7.91 -2.24 -4.87
N PHE A 35 8.74 -2.73 -3.95
CA PHE A 35 8.73 -4.15 -3.54
C PHE A 35 7.52 -4.50 -2.69
N GLY A 36 7.07 -3.59 -1.82
CA GLY A 36 5.83 -3.74 -1.04
C GLY A 36 4.59 -3.79 -1.93
N THR A 37 4.44 -2.79 -2.81
CA THR A 37 3.38 -2.74 -3.82
C THR A 37 3.39 -4.00 -4.70
N MET A 38 4.57 -4.47 -5.14
CA MET A 38 4.70 -5.68 -5.96
C MET A 38 4.31 -6.94 -5.19
N ALA A 39 4.56 -7.01 -3.88
CA ALA A 39 4.15 -8.12 -3.04
C ALA A 39 2.61 -8.25 -2.93
N ALA A 40 1.86 -7.16 -3.13
CA ALA A 40 0.40 -7.20 -3.17
C ALA A 40 -0.17 -7.91 -4.42
N LEU A 41 0.57 -7.94 -5.54
CA LEU A 41 0.11 -8.58 -6.78
C LEU A 41 -0.17 -10.09 -6.61
N PRO A 42 0.78 -10.93 -6.13
CA PRO A 42 0.50 -12.35 -5.92
C PRO A 42 -0.56 -12.58 -4.83
N ILE A 43 -0.66 -11.69 -3.83
CA ILE A 43 -1.71 -11.77 -2.80
C ILE A 43 -3.08 -11.55 -3.43
N ALA A 44 -3.26 -10.48 -4.22
CA ALA A 44 -4.49 -10.23 -4.96
C ALA A 44 -4.85 -11.40 -5.87
N PHE A 45 -3.86 -11.95 -6.58
CA PHE A 45 -4.07 -13.06 -7.51
C PHE A 45 -4.64 -14.29 -6.79
N LEU A 46 -4.04 -14.67 -5.65
CA LEU A 46 -4.53 -15.79 -4.85
C LEU A 46 -5.92 -15.52 -4.25
N LEU A 47 -6.18 -14.30 -3.78
CA LEU A 47 -7.50 -13.91 -3.24
C LEU A 47 -8.59 -14.02 -4.32
N VAL A 48 -8.34 -13.51 -5.52
CA VAL A 48 -9.27 -13.62 -6.65
C VAL A 48 -9.52 -15.08 -7.02
N LEU A 49 -8.48 -15.94 -7.03
CA LEU A 49 -8.64 -17.37 -7.33
C LEU A 49 -9.53 -18.12 -6.34
N ILE A 50 -9.58 -17.69 -5.07
CA ILE A 50 -10.45 -18.29 -4.05
C ILE A 50 -11.82 -17.59 -3.96
N GLY A 51 -12.16 -16.71 -4.91
CA GLY A 51 -13.45 -16.02 -4.99
C GLY A 51 -13.57 -14.76 -4.12
N ILE A 52 -12.44 -14.21 -3.66
CA ILE A 52 -12.38 -12.92 -2.96
C ILE A 52 -11.98 -11.85 -3.98
N ASP A 53 -12.96 -11.32 -4.70
CA ASP A 53 -12.81 -10.28 -5.72
C ASP A 53 -13.86 -9.17 -5.54
N GLY A 54 -13.79 -8.13 -6.39
CA GLY A 54 -14.80 -7.07 -6.43
C GLY A 54 -15.06 -6.41 -5.08
N TRP A 55 -16.34 -6.28 -4.73
CA TRP A 55 -16.76 -5.68 -3.47
C TRP A 55 -16.31 -6.45 -2.24
N ILE A 56 -16.15 -7.78 -2.30
CA ILE A 56 -15.70 -8.58 -1.16
C ILE A 56 -14.25 -8.21 -0.82
N LEU A 57 -13.39 -8.14 -1.84
CA LEU A 57 -12.01 -7.68 -1.66
C LEU A 57 -11.96 -6.21 -1.21
N ALA A 58 -12.83 -5.35 -1.73
CA ALA A 58 -12.92 -3.96 -1.29
C ALA A 58 -13.31 -3.83 0.19
N PHE A 59 -14.28 -4.61 0.68
CA PHE A 59 -14.65 -4.65 2.10
C PHE A 59 -13.51 -5.18 2.98
N LEU A 60 -12.77 -6.19 2.50
CA LEU A 60 -11.55 -6.66 3.16
C LEU A 60 -10.52 -5.52 3.27
N CYS A 61 -10.33 -4.73 2.21
CA CYS A 61 -9.41 -3.59 2.23
C CYS A 61 -9.82 -2.53 3.26
N VAL A 62 -11.12 -2.30 3.50
CA VAL A 62 -11.58 -1.41 4.58
C VAL A 62 -11.15 -1.94 5.96
N ALA A 63 -11.27 -3.26 6.20
CA ALA A 63 -10.80 -3.86 7.44
C ALA A 63 -9.27 -3.76 7.59
N LEU A 64 -8.53 -4.05 6.51
CA LEU A 64 -7.07 -3.92 6.47
C LEU A 64 -6.61 -2.47 6.66
N PHE A 65 -7.38 -1.49 6.18
CA PHE A 65 -7.10 -0.08 6.38
C PHE A 65 -7.23 0.31 7.85
N MET A 66 -8.33 -0.08 8.50
CA MET A 66 -8.57 0.21 9.93
C MET A 66 -7.53 -0.44 10.84
N TRP A 67 -7.04 -1.63 10.48
CA TRP A 67 -5.90 -2.25 11.15
C TRP A 67 -4.57 -1.59 10.81
N GLY A 68 -4.37 -1.22 9.55
CA GLY A 68 -3.18 -0.54 9.04
C GLY A 68 -2.86 0.72 9.83
N ILE A 69 -3.86 1.53 10.18
CA ILE A 69 -3.67 2.71 11.03
C ILE A 69 -2.96 2.35 12.34
N ARG A 70 -3.35 1.25 13.00
CA ARG A 70 -2.71 0.80 14.24
C ARG A 70 -1.33 0.22 14.01
N ILE A 71 -1.15 -0.54 12.93
CA ILE A 71 0.12 -1.17 12.55
C ILE A 71 1.16 -0.08 12.25
N CYS A 72 0.86 0.86 11.36
CA CYS A 72 1.75 1.95 10.98
C CYS A 72 2.10 2.83 12.19
N ASN A 73 1.10 3.25 12.99
CA ASN A 73 1.37 4.02 14.22
C ASN A 73 2.25 3.28 15.22
N HIS A 74 2.08 1.96 15.37
CA HIS A 74 2.91 1.16 16.26
C HIS A 74 4.35 1.08 15.72
N THR A 75 4.51 0.88 14.42
CA THR A 75 5.81 0.74 13.78
C THR A 75 6.59 2.06 13.77
N GLU A 76 5.96 3.20 13.48
CA GLU A 76 6.60 4.52 13.61
C GLU A 76 7.14 4.74 15.04
N LYS A 77 6.34 4.42 16.06
CA LYS A 77 6.76 4.52 17.46
C LYS A 77 7.91 3.56 17.79
N ALA A 78 7.88 2.34 17.25
CA ALA A 78 8.92 1.34 17.47
C ALA A 78 10.25 1.70 16.79
N LEU A 79 10.19 2.39 15.65
CA LEU A 79 11.36 2.89 14.92
C LEU A 79 11.88 4.23 15.46
N GLY A 80 11.00 5.02 16.09
CA GLY A 80 11.31 6.40 16.49
C GLY A 80 11.45 7.36 15.29
N ILE A 81 10.99 6.95 14.12
CA ILE A 81 11.05 7.69 12.86
C ILE A 81 9.62 7.76 12.31
N GLN A 82 9.14 8.97 12.03
CA GLN A 82 7.85 9.17 11.37
C GLN A 82 7.99 8.91 9.87
N ASP A 83 6.96 8.33 9.28
CA ASP A 83 6.87 8.07 7.84
C ASP A 83 8.11 7.33 7.28
N TYR A 84 8.49 6.23 7.95
CA TYR A 84 9.64 5.43 7.51
C TYR A 84 9.29 4.70 6.21
N GLY A 85 9.98 5.01 5.11
CA GLY A 85 9.66 4.48 3.78
C GLY A 85 9.74 2.96 3.58
N GLY A 86 10.13 2.19 4.60
CA GLY A 86 10.00 0.72 4.60
C GLY A 86 8.67 0.19 5.13
N ILE A 87 7.80 1.07 5.64
CA ILE A 87 6.40 0.76 5.93
C ILE A 87 5.69 0.74 4.59
N VAL A 88 5.15 -0.43 4.20
CA VAL A 88 4.54 -0.67 2.88
C VAL A 88 3.15 -1.29 2.97
N TRP A 89 2.59 -1.33 4.18
CA TRP A 89 1.28 -1.92 4.44
C TRP A 89 0.16 -1.12 3.76
N ASP A 90 0.22 0.21 3.88
CA ASP A 90 -0.58 1.17 3.15
C ASP A 90 -0.57 0.91 1.65
N GLU A 91 0.61 0.77 1.05
CA GLU A 91 0.75 0.56 -0.38
C GLU A 91 0.16 -0.79 -0.82
N MET A 92 0.35 -1.82 0.01
CA MET A 92 -0.23 -3.14 -0.23
C MET A 92 -1.76 -3.07 -0.21
N VAL A 93 -2.35 -2.42 0.80
CA VAL A 93 -3.81 -2.27 0.92
C VAL A 93 -4.38 -1.45 -0.24
N ALA A 94 -3.70 -0.37 -0.63
CA ALA A 94 -4.07 0.44 -1.79
C ALA A 94 -4.02 -0.37 -3.09
N MET A 95 -2.95 -1.14 -3.32
CA MET A 95 -2.86 -1.98 -4.51
C MET A 95 -3.93 -3.08 -4.54
N LEU A 96 -4.22 -3.73 -3.41
CA LEU A 96 -5.33 -4.69 -3.31
C LEU A 96 -6.67 -4.05 -3.67
N LEU A 97 -6.93 -2.83 -3.19
CA LEU A 97 -8.15 -2.10 -3.49
C LEU A 97 -8.29 -1.77 -4.97
N ILE A 98 -7.20 -1.38 -5.63
CA ILE A 98 -7.23 -1.11 -7.07
C ILE A 98 -7.53 -2.39 -7.85
N LEU A 99 -6.86 -3.49 -7.49
CA LEU A 99 -7.05 -4.79 -8.16
C LEU A 99 -8.41 -5.43 -7.87
N ALA A 100 -9.11 -5.00 -6.83
CA ALA A 100 -10.49 -5.39 -6.58
C ALA A 100 -11.44 -4.99 -7.72
N PHE A 101 -11.16 -3.86 -8.40
CA PHE A 101 -12.01 -3.35 -9.48
C PHE A 101 -11.34 -3.35 -10.85
N ALA A 102 -10.01 -3.55 -10.93
CA ALA A 102 -9.32 -3.70 -12.20
C ALA A 102 -9.71 -5.04 -12.88
N PRO A 103 -9.92 -5.06 -14.20
CA PRO A 103 -10.15 -6.30 -14.92
C PRO A 103 -9.05 -7.34 -14.66
N PHE A 104 -9.42 -8.60 -14.46
CA PHE A 104 -8.47 -9.69 -14.21
C PHE A 104 -7.71 -10.11 -15.47
N LYS A 105 -6.83 -9.23 -15.93
CA LYS A 105 -5.97 -9.38 -17.10
C LYS A 105 -4.63 -8.71 -16.83
N TRP A 106 -3.56 -9.33 -17.31
CA TRP A 106 -2.19 -8.88 -17.04
C TRP A 106 -1.91 -7.42 -17.43
N ASN A 107 -2.43 -6.97 -18.58
CA ASN A 107 -2.25 -5.60 -19.05
C ASN A 107 -2.90 -4.56 -18.12
N TRP A 108 -4.09 -4.86 -17.59
CA TRP A 108 -4.78 -4.00 -16.63
C TRP A 108 -4.08 -3.96 -15.28
N TRP A 109 -3.54 -5.11 -14.83
CA TRP A 109 -2.78 -5.20 -13.58
C TRP A 109 -1.45 -4.45 -13.66
N LEU A 110 -0.74 -4.55 -14.78
CA LEU A 110 0.47 -3.79 -15.03
C LEU A 110 0.18 -2.28 -15.10
N ALA A 111 -0.90 -1.88 -15.78
CA ALA A 111 -1.32 -0.49 -15.84
C ALA A 111 -1.69 0.05 -14.44
N ALA A 112 -2.42 -0.75 -13.64
CA ALA A 112 -2.77 -0.42 -12.27
C ALA A 112 -1.53 -0.19 -11.40
N PHE A 113 -0.56 -1.10 -11.46
CA PHE A 113 0.69 -0.98 -10.73
C PHE A 113 1.46 0.30 -11.11
N ILE A 114 1.62 0.57 -12.42
CA ILE A 114 2.36 1.74 -12.90
C ILE A 114 1.66 3.05 -12.51
N LEU A 115 0.34 3.14 -12.72
CA LEU A 115 -0.43 4.34 -12.41
C LEU A 115 -0.47 4.62 -10.90
N PHE A 116 -0.63 3.58 -10.08
CA PHE A 116 -0.59 3.72 -8.63
C PHE A 116 0.75 4.27 -8.16
N ARG A 117 1.86 3.64 -8.56
CA ARG A 117 3.20 4.11 -8.21
C ARG A 117 3.48 5.52 -8.72
N LEU A 118 2.94 5.89 -9.87
CA LEU A 118 3.05 7.25 -10.39
C LEU A 118 2.34 8.25 -9.47
N PHE A 119 1.11 7.96 -9.04
CA PHE A 119 0.35 8.85 -8.16
C PHE A 119 0.91 8.91 -6.74
N ASP A 120 1.29 7.77 -6.16
CA ASP A 120 1.95 7.71 -4.86
C ASP A 120 3.30 8.46 -4.87
N SER A 121 4.12 8.30 -5.91
CA SER A 121 5.44 8.96 -5.95
C SER A 121 5.35 10.47 -6.23
N ILE A 122 4.40 10.91 -7.06
CA ILE A 122 4.25 12.35 -7.40
C ILE A 122 3.47 13.09 -6.31
N LYS A 123 2.55 12.41 -5.62
CA LYS A 123 1.57 13.00 -4.69
C LYS A 123 0.93 14.27 -5.28
N PRO A 124 0.18 14.21 -6.40
CA PRO A 124 -0.57 15.37 -6.89
C PRO A 124 -1.61 15.85 -5.86
N TRP A 125 -2.17 17.04 -6.07
CA TRP A 125 -3.36 17.44 -5.31
C TRP A 125 -4.51 16.46 -5.63
N PRO A 126 -5.27 15.94 -4.63
CA PRO A 126 -5.32 16.36 -3.22
C PRO A 126 -4.39 15.62 -2.25
N ILE A 127 -3.65 14.58 -2.69
CA ILE A 127 -2.76 13.75 -1.83
C ILE A 127 -1.80 14.63 -1.02
N LYS A 128 -1.10 15.54 -1.70
CA LYS A 128 -0.14 16.46 -1.05
C LYS A 128 -0.74 17.34 0.04
N TRP A 129 -2.05 17.63 -0.04
CA TRP A 129 -2.70 18.43 0.98
C TRP A 129 -2.95 17.61 2.23
N PHE A 130 -3.41 16.36 2.10
CA PHE A 130 -3.64 15.46 3.23
C PHE A 130 -2.34 15.07 3.93
N ASP A 131 -1.32 14.64 3.18
CA ASP A 131 0.06 14.38 3.63
C ASP A 131 0.62 15.49 4.55
N ARG A 132 0.30 16.75 4.24
CA ARG A 132 0.75 17.92 5.02
C ARG A 132 -0.08 18.26 6.26
N HIS A 133 -1.34 17.84 6.34
CA HIS A 133 -2.27 18.25 7.41
C HIS A 133 -2.68 17.09 8.31
N VAL A 134 -2.49 15.85 7.87
CA VAL A 134 -2.91 14.64 8.56
C VAL A 134 -1.66 13.79 8.80
N HIS A 135 -1.36 13.50 10.06
CA HIS A 135 -0.12 12.83 10.44
C HIS A 135 -0.36 11.51 11.18
N GLY A 136 0.73 10.73 11.30
CA GLY A 136 0.75 9.40 11.88
C GLY A 136 0.13 8.36 10.97
N GLY A 137 -0.12 7.16 11.52
CA GLY A 137 -0.61 6.02 10.75
C GLY A 137 -1.94 6.23 10.03
N PHE A 138 -2.75 7.23 10.37
CA PHE A 138 -3.93 7.58 9.57
C PHE A 138 -3.56 8.37 8.30
N GLY A 139 -2.63 9.32 8.39
CA GLY A 139 -2.14 10.08 7.23
C GLY A 139 -1.47 9.15 6.22
N ILE A 140 -0.55 8.32 6.70
CA ILE A 140 0.16 7.29 5.90
C ILE A 140 -0.83 6.46 5.07
N MET A 141 -1.81 5.85 5.74
CA MET A 141 -2.82 5.03 5.07
C MET A 141 -3.71 5.84 4.12
N LEU A 142 -4.05 7.08 4.48
CA LEU A 142 -4.97 7.91 3.72
C LEU A 142 -4.36 8.37 2.39
N ASP A 143 -3.09 8.75 2.38
CA ASP A 143 -2.41 9.26 1.18
C ASP A 143 -2.43 8.22 0.04
N ASP A 144 -2.14 6.96 0.38
CA ASP A 144 -2.17 5.83 -0.55
C ASP A 144 -3.57 5.44 -1.00
N ILE A 145 -4.58 5.55 -0.13
CA ILE A 145 -5.97 5.34 -0.53
C ILE A 145 -6.42 6.41 -1.52
N ILE A 146 -6.01 7.66 -1.34
CA ILE A 146 -6.33 8.72 -2.31
C ILE A 146 -5.62 8.42 -3.65
N ALA A 147 -4.36 7.99 -3.64
CA ALA A 147 -3.64 7.55 -4.84
C ALA A 147 -4.33 6.36 -5.53
N ALA A 148 -4.85 5.40 -4.76
CA ALA A 148 -5.63 4.28 -5.27
C ALA A 148 -6.93 4.72 -5.93
N ILE A 149 -7.69 5.63 -5.31
CA ILE A 149 -8.92 6.16 -5.87
C ILE A 149 -8.64 6.90 -7.19
N MET A 150 -7.58 7.72 -7.25
CA MET A 150 -7.17 8.38 -8.49
C MET A 150 -6.80 7.37 -9.58
N THR A 151 -6.08 6.30 -9.22
CA THR A 151 -5.75 5.20 -10.13
C THR A 151 -7.00 4.53 -10.68
N LEU A 152 -7.96 4.19 -9.82
CA LEU A 152 -9.22 3.56 -10.19
C LEU A 152 -10.06 4.43 -11.14
N ILE A 153 -10.10 5.75 -10.91
CA ILE A 153 -10.80 6.68 -11.81
C ILE A 153 -10.16 6.65 -13.21
N VAL A 154 -8.83 6.74 -13.30
CA VAL A 154 -8.12 6.71 -14.59
C VAL A 154 -8.31 5.38 -15.31
N LEU A 155 -8.17 4.27 -14.60
CA LEU A 155 -8.42 2.94 -15.17
C LEU A 155 -9.87 2.76 -15.61
N GLY A 156 -10.83 3.23 -14.82
CA GLY A 156 -12.25 3.16 -15.15
C GLY A 156 -12.60 3.96 -16.39
N ILE A 157 -12.05 5.17 -16.55
CA ILE A 157 -12.21 5.97 -17.77
C ILE A 157 -11.60 5.25 -18.97
N ALA A 158 -10.38 4.70 -18.83
CA ALA A 158 -9.73 3.95 -19.90
C ALA A 158 -10.54 2.71 -20.31
N ALA A 159 -11.11 1.99 -19.33
CA ALA A 159 -11.94 0.81 -19.58
C ALA A 159 -13.29 1.14 -20.21
N TRP A 160 -13.76 2.38 -20.05
CA TRP A 160 -15.01 2.85 -20.66
C TRP A 160 -14.83 3.33 -22.11
N ILE A 161 -13.65 3.84 -22.46
CA ILE A 161 -13.34 4.34 -23.80
C ILE A 161 -13.01 3.21 -24.80
N ILE A 162 -12.47 2.09 -24.30
CA ILE A 162 -12.01 0.93 -25.10
C ILE A 162 -13.08 -0.15 -25.14
#